data_AF-A0A8T4YSN2-F1
#
_entry.id   AF-A0A8T4YSN2-F1
#
_cell.length_a   1.000
_cell.length_b   1.000
_cell.length_c   1.000
_cell.angle_alpha   90.00
_cell.angle_beta   90.00
_cell.angle_gamma   90.00
#
_symmetry.space_group_name_H-M   'P 1'
#
loop_
_entity.id
_entity.type
_entity.pdbx_description
1 polymer ?
#
loop_
_entity_poly.entity_id
_entity_poly.type
_entity_poly.pdbx_seq_one_letter_code
_entity_poly.pdbx_strand_id
1 'polypeptide(L)'
;MIEKNLFPIALFGIIIIVVVGAIVLRGRGVSRAEVSLAVTPVPILRPKLEMPSQISDYQKLTTELTSIKQKLTKLTNSYTGGIVSEDAYNTLKVDYKKEISRLESLRSLLEAKIKAELESLSTEETRVKKELELLEAKKIVGDVSEEQYGKDKSKLKTKLAELKDKKAGLSSLTP
;
A
#
# COMPACT_ATOMS: atom_id res chain seq x y z
N MET A 1 -27.17 -18.64 41.90
CA MET A 1 -27.72 -18.82 40.53
C MET A 1 -26.92 -17.91 39.62
N ILE A 2 -26.00 -18.46 38.84
CA ILE A 2 -25.22 -17.73 37.84
C ILE A 2 -25.51 -18.41 36.52
N GLU A 3 -26.19 -17.68 35.64
CA GLU A 3 -26.56 -18.13 34.31
C GLU A 3 -25.33 -18.29 33.41
N LYS A 4 -25.41 -19.31 32.57
CA LYS A 4 -24.41 -19.73 31.61
C LYS A 4 -24.48 -18.82 30.39
N ASN A 5 -23.46 -17.98 30.17
CA ASN A 5 -23.25 -17.34 28.87
C ASN A 5 -22.39 -18.24 27.98
N LEU A 6 -23.11 -19.00 27.17
CA LEU A 6 -22.64 -19.81 26.06
C LEU A 6 -22.22 -18.87 24.91
N PHE A 7 -20.92 -18.67 24.69
CA PHE A 7 -20.42 -17.98 23.50
C PHE A 7 -20.14 -19.03 22.39
N PRO A 8 -20.85 -18.99 21.25
CA PRO A 8 -20.58 -19.90 20.14
C PRO A 8 -19.35 -19.44 19.37
N ILE A 9 -18.22 -20.14 19.55
CA ILE A 9 -17.05 -20.06 18.66
C ILE A 9 -17.36 -20.92 17.44
N ALA A 10 -18.13 -20.39 16.50
CA ALA A 10 -18.40 -21.06 15.24
C ALA A 10 -18.72 -20.01 14.17
N LEU A 11 -17.72 -19.28 13.67
CA LEU A 11 -17.77 -18.67 12.32
C LEU A 11 -16.44 -18.01 11.87
N PHE A 12 -15.30 -18.70 11.93
CA PHE A 12 -14.07 -18.20 11.28
C PHE A 12 -13.33 -19.30 10.51
N GLY A 13 -14.08 -20.08 9.74
CA GLY A 13 -13.55 -20.89 8.65
C GLY A 13 -14.24 -20.48 7.36
N ILE A 14 -13.51 -20.48 6.25
CA ILE A 14 -13.91 -20.10 4.88
C ILE A 14 -13.56 -18.66 4.48
N ILE A 15 -12.27 -18.40 4.25
CA ILE A 15 -11.73 -17.80 3.00
C ILE A 15 -10.32 -18.42 2.90
N ILE A 16 -9.94 -19.22 1.90
CA ILE A 16 -9.31 -18.80 0.63
C ILE A 16 -9.04 -20.10 -0.15
N ILE A 17 -9.80 -20.46 -1.19
CA ILE A 17 -9.33 -21.29 -2.32
C ILE A 17 -10.13 -20.92 -3.57
N VAL A 18 -9.81 -19.81 -4.26
CA VAL A 18 -10.17 -19.65 -5.69
C VAL A 18 -9.18 -18.68 -6.37
N VAL A 19 -7.87 -18.96 -6.43
CA VAL A 19 -7.00 -18.39 -7.48
C VAL A 19 -5.78 -19.28 -7.74
N VAL A 20 -5.97 -20.57 -8.02
CA VAL A 20 -4.91 -21.40 -8.62
C VAL A 20 -5.55 -22.30 -9.67
N GLY A 21 -5.71 -21.79 -10.88
CA GLY A 21 -6.38 -22.55 -11.94
C GLY A 21 -6.48 -21.82 -13.27
N ALA A 22 -5.39 -21.20 -13.76
CA ALA A 22 -5.35 -20.72 -15.14
C ALA A 22 -3.92 -20.46 -15.66
N ILE A 23 -2.96 -21.35 -15.40
CA ILE A 23 -1.65 -21.30 -16.10
C ILE A 23 -1.21 -22.71 -16.47
N VAL A 24 -2.01 -23.40 -17.28
CA VAL A 24 -1.51 -24.48 -18.17
C VAL A 24 -2.48 -24.54 -19.35
N LEU A 25 -2.10 -23.96 -20.50
CA LEU A 25 -2.16 -24.69 -21.77
C LEU A 25 -1.28 -23.99 -22.81
N ARG A 26 -0.21 -24.70 -23.13
CA ARG A 26 0.82 -24.35 -24.10
C ARG A 26 0.46 -25.01 -25.43
N GLY A 27 0.43 -24.22 -26.49
CA GLY A 27 0.89 -24.64 -27.83
C GLY A 27 -0.14 -25.24 -28.77
N ARG A 28 -0.47 -24.48 -29.84
CA ARG A 28 -0.53 -24.98 -31.23
C ARG A 28 -0.81 -23.82 -32.20
N GLY A 29 -0.10 -23.79 -33.33
CA GLY A 29 -0.67 -23.30 -34.59
C GLY A 29 -0.01 -22.09 -35.24
N VAL A 30 0.89 -22.39 -36.18
CA VAL A 30 1.32 -21.64 -37.37
C VAL A 30 0.32 -20.61 -37.91
N SER A 31 0.79 -19.38 -38.22
CA SER A 31 0.74 -18.82 -39.59
C SER A 31 1.43 -17.47 -39.71
N ARG A 32 2.08 -17.33 -40.87
CA ARG A 32 2.82 -16.20 -41.42
C ARG A 32 1.83 -15.18 -41.99
N ALA A 33 1.93 -13.92 -41.59
CA ALA A 33 1.38 -12.78 -42.32
C ALA A 33 2.19 -11.53 -41.97
N GLU A 34 2.76 -10.90 -43.00
CA GLU A 34 3.29 -9.54 -42.92
C GLU A 34 2.15 -8.56 -42.68
N VAL A 35 2.25 -7.67 -41.69
CA VAL A 35 1.58 -6.36 -41.68
C VAL A 35 2.45 -5.36 -40.91
N SER A 36 2.92 -4.36 -41.64
CA SER A 36 3.48 -3.10 -41.14
C SER A 36 2.41 -2.32 -40.38
N LEU A 37 2.61 -1.97 -39.10
CA LEU A 37 1.89 -0.86 -38.46
C LEU A 37 2.43 -0.51 -37.05
N ALA A 38 2.85 0.74 -36.94
CA ALA A 38 2.79 1.61 -35.75
C ALA A 38 3.24 1.02 -34.40
N VAL A 39 4.47 1.41 -34.01
CA VAL A 39 4.90 1.46 -32.61
C VAL A 39 3.94 2.39 -31.84
N THR A 40 2.93 1.79 -31.24
CA THR A 40 2.09 2.46 -30.24
C THR A 40 2.79 2.30 -28.89
N PRO A 41 3.00 3.40 -28.14
CA PRO A 41 3.61 3.31 -26.83
C PRO A 41 2.66 2.56 -25.89
N VAL A 42 3.18 1.49 -25.29
CA VAL A 42 2.51 0.72 -24.25
C VAL A 42 2.01 1.68 -23.17
N PRO A 43 0.70 1.72 -22.86
CA PRO A 43 0.20 2.52 -21.77
C PRO A 43 0.77 1.94 -20.48
N ILE A 44 1.69 2.67 -19.86
CA ILE A 44 2.08 2.48 -18.47
C ILE A 44 0.79 2.68 -17.67
N LEU A 45 0.15 1.56 -17.30
CA LEU A 45 -0.90 1.52 -16.30
C LEU A 45 -0.28 1.99 -14.99
N ARG A 46 -0.24 3.31 -14.78
CA ARG A 46 -0.06 3.88 -13.44
C ARG A 46 -1.26 3.38 -12.63
N PRO A 47 -1.06 2.61 -11.56
CA PRO A 47 -2.14 2.33 -10.64
C PRO A 47 -2.65 3.68 -10.16
N LYS A 48 -3.93 3.95 -10.37
CA LYS A 48 -4.62 5.11 -9.80
C LYS A 48 -4.68 4.85 -8.30
N LEU A 49 -3.69 5.40 -7.61
CA LEU A 49 -3.51 5.27 -6.17
C LEU A 49 -4.60 6.05 -5.45
N GLU A 50 -5.55 5.30 -4.93
CA GLU A 50 -6.47 5.75 -3.90
C GLU A 50 -5.70 5.95 -2.59
N MET A 51 -5.17 7.17 -2.43
CA MET A 51 -4.43 7.68 -1.26
C MET A 51 -5.02 7.35 0.13
N PRO A 52 -6.35 7.32 0.38
CA PRO A 52 -6.86 7.03 1.72
C PRO A 52 -6.67 5.57 2.15
N SER A 53 -6.48 4.63 1.21
CA SER A 53 -6.37 3.20 1.53
C SER A 53 -5.11 2.89 2.34
N GLN A 54 -3.93 3.31 1.85
CA GLN A 54 -2.64 2.95 2.45
C GLN A 54 -2.42 3.53 3.85
N ILE A 55 -2.83 4.78 4.09
CA ILE A 55 -2.75 5.42 5.41
C ILE A 55 -3.62 4.64 6.41
N SER A 56 -4.85 4.32 6.01
CA SER A 56 -5.77 3.57 6.87
C SER A 56 -5.28 2.15 7.15
N ASP A 57 -4.70 1.50 6.14
CA ASP A 57 -4.24 0.11 6.23
C ASP A 57 -3.00 0.01 7.11
N TYR A 58 -2.09 0.98 7.03
CA TYR A 58 -0.91 1.03 7.90
C TYR A 58 -1.28 1.25 9.36
N GLN A 59 -2.22 2.16 9.63
CA GLN A 59 -2.72 2.41 10.99
C GLN A 59 -3.44 1.18 11.55
N LYS A 60 -4.32 0.54 10.78
CA LYS A 60 -5.01 -0.70 11.17
C LYS A 60 -4.01 -1.81 11.51
N LEU A 61 -3.03 -2.06 10.64
CA LEU A 61 -1.99 -3.07 10.88
C LEU A 61 -1.20 -2.79 12.17
N THR A 62 -0.86 -1.52 12.42
CA THR A 62 -0.14 -1.13 13.64
C THR A 62 -0.98 -1.34 14.89
N THR A 63 -2.28 -1.00 14.85
CA THR A 63 -3.21 -1.24 15.95
C THR A 63 -3.42 -2.74 16.21
N GLU A 64 -3.63 -3.54 15.16
CA GLU A 64 -3.78 -4.98 15.26
C GLU A 64 -2.54 -5.64 15.86
N LEU A 65 -1.36 -5.28 15.35
CA LEU A 65 -0.08 -5.79 15.85
C LEU A 65 0.13 -5.45 17.33
N THR A 66 -0.21 -4.22 17.74
CA THR A 66 -0.15 -3.80 19.14
C THR A 66 -1.13 -4.61 19.99
N SER A 67 -2.36 -4.81 19.51
CA SER A 67 -3.38 -5.60 20.19
C SER A 67 -2.94 -7.04 20.40
N ILE A 68 -2.35 -7.68 19.39
CA ILE A 68 -1.89 -9.07 19.49
C ILE A 68 -0.67 -9.19 20.40
N LYS A 69 0.27 -8.25 20.34
CA LYS A 69 1.38 -8.19 21.31
C LYS A 69 0.87 -8.07 22.75
N GLN A 70 -0.15 -7.24 22.99
CA GLN A 70 -0.80 -7.14 24.30
C GLN A 70 -1.49 -8.45 24.72
N LYS A 71 -2.18 -9.14 23.81
CA LYS A 71 -2.78 -10.46 24.09
C LYS A 71 -1.72 -11.48 24.48
N LEU A 72 -0.57 -11.50 23.80
CA LEU A 72 0.55 -12.38 24.14
C LEU A 72 1.14 -12.05 25.53
N THR A 73 1.26 -10.77 25.88
CA THR A 73 1.68 -10.36 27.23
C THR A 73 0.68 -10.83 28.29
N LYS A 74 -0.63 -10.64 28.06
CA LYS A 74 -1.68 -11.13 28.98
C LYS A 74 -1.61 -12.64 29.15
N LEU A 75 -1.47 -13.39 28.06
CA LEU A 75 -1.31 -14.85 28.10
C LEU A 75 -0.09 -15.25 28.93
N THR A 76 1.04 -14.56 28.77
CA THR A 76 2.26 -14.83 29.54
C THR A 76 2.06 -14.57 31.02
N ASN A 77 1.40 -13.47 31.38
CA ASN A 77 1.09 -13.15 32.78
C ASN A 77 0.14 -14.20 33.41
N SER A 78 -0.86 -14.67 32.66
CA SER A 78 -1.77 -15.71 33.11
C SER A 78 -1.08 -17.05 33.32
N TYR A 79 -0.10 -17.40 32.48
CA TYR A 79 0.75 -18.58 32.69
C TYR A 79 1.62 -18.44 33.94
N THR A 80 2.32 -17.31 34.11
CA THR A 80 3.15 -17.07 35.31
C THR A 80 2.33 -17.04 36.60
N GLY A 81 1.06 -16.63 36.52
CA GLY A 81 0.12 -16.66 37.65
C GLY A 81 -0.52 -18.02 37.90
N GLY A 82 -0.16 -19.07 37.15
CA GLY A 82 -0.70 -20.43 37.31
C GLY A 82 -2.16 -20.59 36.85
N ILE A 83 -2.72 -19.61 36.14
CA ILE A 83 -4.12 -19.61 35.68
C ILE A 83 -4.28 -20.49 34.43
N VAL A 84 -3.25 -20.53 33.58
CA VAL A 84 -3.24 -21.25 32.30
C VAL A 84 -2.22 -22.38 32.38
N SER A 85 -2.61 -23.57 31.93
CA SER A 85 -1.71 -24.72 31.87
C SER A 85 -0.58 -24.48 30.87
N GLU A 86 0.55 -25.16 31.06
CA GLU A 86 1.71 -25.06 30.17
C GLU A 86 1.37 -25.43 28.72
N ASP A 87 0.59 -26.49 28.51
CA ASP A 87 0.18 -26.92 27.16
C ASP A 87 -0.68 -25.86 26.44
N ALA A 88 -1.65 -25.27 27.16
CA ALA A 88 -2.49 -24.21 26.62
C ALA A 88 -1.68 -22.93 26.34
N TYR A 89 -0.75 -22.59 27.23
CA TYR A 89 0.18 -21.49 27.02
C TYR A 89 1.03 -21.70 25.77
N ASN A 90 1.67 -22.85 25.64
CA ASN A 90 2.57 -23.15 24.53
C ASN A 90 1.84 -23.13 23.18
N THR A 91 0.63 -23.70 23.13
CA THR A 91 -0.21 -23.69 21.93
C THR A 91 -0.58 -22.27 21.50
N LEU A 92 -1.18 -21.48 22.40
CA LEU A 92 -1.61 -20.10 22.09
C LEU A 92 -0.42 -19.17 21.81
N LYS A 93 0.71 -19.39 22.47
CA LYS A 93 1.95 -18.62 22.22
C LYS A 93 2.44 -18.82 20.80
N VAL A 94 2.42 -20.05 20.28
CA VAL A 94 2.80 -20.34 18.89
C VAL A 94 1.88 -19.61 17.91
N ASP A 95 0.57 -19.63 18.15
CA ASP A 95 -0.41 -18.97 17.28
C ASP A 95 -0.24 -17.45 17.29
N TYR A 96 -0.10 -16.83 18.47
CA TYR A 96 0.15 -15.39 18.56
C TYR A 96 1.49 -15.01 17.91
N LYS A 97 2.54 -15.82 18.05
CA LYS A 97 3.82 -15.56 17.39
C LYS A 97 3.70 -15.62 15.87
N LYS A 98 3.03 -16.64 15.32
CA LYS A 98 2.78 -16.75 13.88
C LYS A 98 2.03 -15.52 13.36
N GLU A 99 1.01 -15.10 14.08
CA GLU A 99 0.20 -13.96 13.69
C GLU A 99 0.96 -12.63 13.78
N ILE A 100 1.78 -12.43 14.81
CA ILE A 100 2.70 -11.29 14.90
C ILE A 100 3.64 -11.27 13.70
N SER A 101 4.28 -12.39 13.36
CA SER A 101 5.19 -12.47 12.22
C SER A 101 4.48 -12.18 10.89
N ARG A 102 3.23 -12.66 10.73
CA ARG A 102 2.40 -12.35 9.55
C ARG A 102 2.13 -10.85 9.43
N LEU A 103 1.70 -10.21 10.51
CA LEU A 103 1.42 -8.77 10.54
C LEU A 103 2.68 -7.92 10.34
N GLU A 104 3.83 -8.33 10.90
CA GLU A 104 5.12 -7.66 10.69
C GLU A 104 5.56 -7.74 9.22
N SER A 105 5.37 -8.89 8.57
CA SER A 105 5.66 -9.03 7.14
C SER A 105 4.76 -8.16 6.27
N LEU A 106 3.44 -8.10 6.56
CA LEU A 106 2.51 -7.22 5.85
C LEU A 106 2.86 -5.75 6.04
N ARG A 107 3.19 -5.35 7.27
CA ARG A 107 3.64 -3.99 7.58
C ARG A 107 4.90 -3.64 6.79
N SER A 108 5.91 -4.51 6.77
CA SER A 108 7.15 -4.29 6.01
C SER A 108 6.89 -4.15 4.50
N LEU A 109 6.00 -4.96 3.94
CA LEU A 109 5.59 -4.84 2.53
C LEU A 109 4.89 -3.51 2.24
N LEU A 110 4.05 -3.04 3.18
CA LEU A 110 3.38 -1.75 3.05
C LEU A 110 4.37 -0.59 3.18
N GLU A 111 5.34 -0.65 4.10
CA GLU A 111 6.42 0.33 4.23
C GLU A 111 7.25 0.42 2.95
N ALA A 112 7.58 -0.72 2.33
CA ALA A 112 8.28 -0.75 1.05
C ALA A 112 7.49 -0.08 -0.07
N LYS A 113 6.17 -0.30 -0.13
CA LYS A 113 5.28 0.37 -1.09
C LYS A 113 5.22 1.88 -0.86
N ILE A 114 5.05 2.31 0.40
CA ILE A 114 5.04 3.73 0.78
C ILE A 114 6.35 4.40 0.36
N LYS A 115 7.49 3.74 0.61
CA LYS A 115 8.81 4.25 0.22
C LYS A 115 8.94 4.40 -1.30
N ALA A 116 8.56 3.37 -2.06
CA ALA A 116 8.58 3.44 -3.53
C ALA A 116 7.68 4.56 -4.08
N GLU A 117 6.52 4.78 -3.44
CA GLU A 117 5.61 5.86 -3.81
C GLU A 117 6.19 7.24 -3.47
N LEU A 118 6.82 7.41 -2.31
CA LEU A 118 7.53 8.64 -1.93
C LEU A 118 8.65 8.98 -2.93
N GLU A 119 9.41 7.98 -3.39
CA GLU A 119 10.44 8.16 -4.41
C GLU A 119 9.85 8.59 -5.76
N SER A 120 8.75 7.95 -6.18
CA SER A 120 8.00 8.33 -7.39
C SER A 120 7.46 9.76 -7.30
N LEU A 121 6.85 10.13 -6.16
CA LEU A 121 6.36 11.49 -5.93
C LEU A 121 7.49 12.52 -5.95
N SER A 122 8.65 12.20 -5.38
CA SER A 122 9.82 13.09 -5.39
C SER A 122 10.40 13.29 -6.79
N THR A 123 10.37 12.24 -7.61
CA THR A 123 10.78 12.31 -9.02
C THR A 123 9.82 13.19 -9.82
N GLU A 124 8.52 13.00 -9.62
CA GLU A 124 7.49 13.82 -10.27
C GLU A 124 7.52 15.28 -9.80
N GLU A 125 7.77 15.55 -8.52
CA GLU A 125 7.96 16.90 -7.98
C GLU A 125 9.11 17.63 -8.68
N THR A 126 10.26 16.94 -8.83
CA THR A 126 11.42 17.47 -9.56
C THR A 126 11.09 17.75 -11.03
N ARG A 127 10.35 16.84 -11.67
CA ARG A 127 9.89 17.00 -13.07
C ARG A 127 9.03 18.25 -13.23
N VAL A 128 8.04 18.44 -12.35
CA VAL A 128 7.14 19.61 -12.36
C VAL A 128 7.89 20.91 -12.09
N LYS A 129 8.89 20.91 -11.20
CA LYS A 129 9.75 22.09 -10.97
C LYS A 129 10.53 22.48 -12.23
N LYS A 130 11.13 21.51 -12.93
CA LYS A 130 11.81 21.76 -14.21
C LYS A 130 10.84 22.28 -15.28
N GLU A 131 9.60 21.77 -15.32
CA GLU A 131 8.56 22.28 -16.22
C GLU A 131 8.20 23.74 -15.92
N LEU A 132 8.15 24.14 -14.65
CA LEU A 132 7.95 25.53 -14.25
C LEU A 132 9.11 26.42 -14.69
N GLU A 133 10.34 26.01 -14.44
CA GLU A 133 11.55 26.75 -14.86
C GLU A 133 11.59 26.93 -16.38
N LEU A 134 11.28 25.87 -17.15
CA LEU A 134 11.20 25.93 -18.60
C LEU A 134 10.09 26.88 -19.07
N LEU A 135 8.93 26.86 -18.43
CA LEU A 135 7.82 27.75 -18.75
C LEU A 135 8.18 29.21 -18.48
N GLU A 136 8.91 29.48 -17.39
CA GLU A 136 9.43 30.82 -17.08
C GLU A 136 10.45 31.29 -18.13
N ALA A 137 11.38 30.43 -18.55
CA ALA A 137 12.30 30.74 -19.64
C ALA A 137 11.56 31.03 -20.96
N LYS A 138 10.57 30.21 -21.32
CA LYS A 138 9.75 30.41 -22.53
C LYS A 138 8.99 31.74 -22.52
N LYS A 139 8.48 32.15 -21.35
CA LYS A 139 7.86 33.47 -21.21
C LYS A 139 8.86 34.59 -21.48
N ILE A 140 10.07 34.49 -20.92
CA ILE A 140 11.10 35.53 -21.06
C ILE A 140 11.51 35.72 -22.52
N VAL A 141 11.66 34.63 -23.28
CA VAL A 141 12.02 34.69 -24.70
C VAL A 141 10.84 34.99 -25.63
N GLY A 142 9.62 35.10 -25.09
CA GLY A 142 8.41 35.39 -25.87
C GLY A 142 7.79 34.19 -26.60
N ASP A 143 8.23 32.97 -26.31
CA ASP A 143 7.74 31.72 -26.93
C ASP A 143 6.33 31.32 -26.45
N VAL A 144 5.82 31.95 -25.41
CA VAL A 144 4.46 31.75 -24.89
C VAL A 144 3.81 33.10 -24.56
N SER A 145 2.52 33.20 -24.85
CA SER A 145 1.72 34.37 -24.49
C SER A 145 1.53 34.47 -22.97
N GLU A 146 1.29 35.69 -22.48
CA GLU A 146 0.99 35.92 -21.05
C GLU A 146 -0.21 35.10 -20.56
N GLU A 147 -1.23 34.95 -21.40
CA GLU A 147 -2.42 34.16 -21.06
C GLU A 147 -2.08 32.66 -20.93
N GLN A 148 -1.31 32.11 -21.87
CA GLN A 148 -0.88 30.72 -21.83
C GLN A 148 0.04 30.46 -20.63
N TYR A 149 0.97 31.37 -20.36
CA TYR A 149 1.84 31.34 -19.20
C TYR A 149 1.04 31.30 -17.89
N GLY A 150 0.04 32.18 -17.74
CA GLY A 150 -0.80 32.23 -16.55
C GLY A 150 -1.53 30.91 -16.28
N LYS A 151 -2.13 30.32 -17.33
CA LYS A 151 -2.85 29.04 -17.25
C LYS A 151 -1.91 27.90 -16.87
N ASP A 152 -0.80 27.74 -17.58
CA ASP A 152 0.13 26.64 -17.36
C ASP A 152 0.86 26.75 -16.01
N LYS A 153 1.23 27.97 -15.60
CA LYS A 153 1.83 28.21 -14.28
C LYS A 153 0.89 27.84 -13.15
N SER A 154 -0.39 28.24 -13.26
CA SER A 154 -1.40 27.89 -12.27
C SER A 154 -1.56 26.38 -12.16
N LYS A 155 -1.71 25.69 -13.30
CA LYS A 155 -1.83 24.22 -13.36
C LYS A 155 -0.63 23.50 -12.75
N LEU A 156 0.59 23.91 -13.09
CA LEU A 156 1.81 23.32 -12.54
C LEU A 156 1.97 23.59 -11.05
N LYS A 157 1.59 24.79 -10.56
CA LYS A 157 1.57 25.11 -9.13
C LYS A 157 0.57 24.26 -8.35
N THR A 158 -0.65 24.08 -8.86
CA THR A 158 -1.66 23.20 -8.26
C THR A 158 -1.13 21.78 -8.17
N LYS A 159 -0.57 21.26 -9.26
CA LYS A 159 0.05 19.93 -9.27
C LYS A 159 1.19 19.81 -8.26
N LEU A 160 2.02 20.84 -8.12
CA LEU A 160 3.10 20.85 -7.13
C LEU A 160 2.57 20.83 -5.69
N ALA A 161 1.49 21.56 -5.41
CA ALA A 161 0.83 21.54 -4.10
C ALA A 161 0.26 20.14 -3.79
N GLU A 162 -0.47 19.54 -4.73
CA GLU A 162 -1.01 18.18 -4.58
C GLU A 162 0.09 17.14 -4.32
N LEU A 163 1.22 17.23 -5.03
CA LEU A 163 2.35 16.32 -4.82
C LEU A 163 2.96 16.48 -3.41
N LYS A 164 3.10 17.72 -2.93
CA LYS A 164 3.61 17.99 -1.58
C LYS A 164 2.66 17.48 -0.51
N ASP A 165 1.36 17.70 -0.67
CA ASP A 165 0.35 17.24 0.29
C ASP A 165 0.33 15.72 0.38
N LYS A 166 0.40 15.03 -0.78
CA LYS A 166 0.51 13.57 -0.83
C LYS A 166 1.78 13.05 -0.15
N LYS A 167 2.92 13.68 -0.45
CA LYS A 167 4.22 13.32 0.15
C LYS A 167 4.20 13.51 1.66
N ALA A 168 3.63 14.60 2.15
CA ALA A 168 3.48 14.88 3.57
C ALA A 168 2.63 13.80 4.26
N GLY A 169 1.48 13.44 3.67
CA GLY A 169 0.61 12.38 4.16
C GLY A 169 1.33 11.03 4.30
N LEU A 170 2.04 10.60 3.26
CA LEU A 170 2.78 9.33 3.29
C LEU A 170 3.97 9.36 4.25
N SER A 171 4.70 10.49 4.32
CA SER A 171 5.84 10.62 5.23
C SER A 171 5.48 10.55 6.70
N SER A 172 4.22 10.86 7.06
CA SER A 172 3.74 10.76 8.45
C SER A 172 3.54 9.32 8.94
N LEU A 173 3.54 8.34 8.04
CA LEU A 173 3.32 6.93 8.37
C LEU A 173 4.61 6.21 8.78
N THR A 174 5.74 6.65 8.24
CA THR A 174 7.04 6.00 8.43
C THR A 174 7.91 6.85 9.36
N PRO A 175 8.31 6.35 10.54
CA PRO A 175 9.22 7.06 11.45
C PRO A 175 10.64 7.18 10.89
#